data_AF-A0A2E9YL52-F1
#
_entry.id   AF-A0A2E9YL52-F1
#
_cell.length_a   1.000
_cell.length_b   1.000
_cell.length_c   1.000
_cell.angle_alpha   90.00
_cell.angle_beta   90.00
_cell.angle_gamma   90.00
#
_symmetry.space_group_name_H-M   'P 1'
#
loop_
_entity.id
_entity.type
_entity.pdbx_description
1 polymer ?
#
loop_
_entity_poly.entity_id
_entity_poly.type
_entity_poly.pdbx_seq_one_letter_code
_entity_poly.pdbx_strand_id
1 'polypeptide(L)'
;ELTTLSDLAVNLRKSETSWPSIIDLLEENDYVQLGNDYLNAVFRISPNVKKKFTDKMPYNFLFVGLIRSIFPKSKIIHIQRDSRDNCLSIFMLKLFGSHKYAHTLKDLAKYYNMQFEIMNFWNNQYKDSIQETILHVQYEDLVRDPVNKTKEIFKYCELDYQEGNERFDLNKNNVRTASNHQVREKINSSSINRWKNYESELKDLILELNNNTFYQG
;
A
#
# COMPACT_ATOMS: atom_id res chain seq x y z
N GLU A 1 4.04 -6.05 9.33
CA GLU A 1 2.86 -5.17 9.41
C GLU A 1 2.95 -4.43 10.73
N LEU A 2 3.46 -3.21 10.69
CA LEU A 2 3.48 -2.32 11.86
C LEU A 2 2.25 -1.41 11.78
N THR A 3 1.40 -1.43 12.80
CA THR A 3 0.24 -0.52 12.91
C THR A 3 0.59 0.80 13.59
N THR A 4 1.88 1.11 13.73
CA THR A 4 2.37 2.06 14.72
C THR A 4 2.47 3.50 14.24
N LEU A 5 2.42 3.78 12.92
CA LEU A 5 2.68 5.12 12.40
C LEU A 5 1.71 6.19 12.91
N SER A 6 0.42 5.87 13.04
CA SER A 6 -0.56 6.78 13.66
C SER A 6 -0.27 7.05 15.12
N ASP A 7 0.11 5.99 15.84
CA ASP A 7 0.19 6.02 17.30
C ASP A 7 1.51 6.63 17.76
N LEU A 8 2.57 6.55 16.96
CA LEU A 8 3.89 7.10 17.30
C LEU A 8 3.82 8.60 17.57
N ALA A 9 3.18 9.38 16.69
CA ALA A 9 3.07 10.83 16.85
C ALA A 9 2.18 11.21 18.05
N VAL A 10 1.05 10.52 18.22
CA VAL A 10 0.11 10.71 19.33
C VAL A 10 0.80 10.42 20.67
N ASN A 11 1.52 9.29 20.75
CA ASN A 11 2.23 8.86 21.95
C ASN A 11 3.40 9.78 22.30
N LEU A 12 4.16 10.24 21.30
CA LEU A 12 5.29 11.15 21.50
C LEU A 12 4.85 12.44 22.18
N ARG A 13 3.75 13.04 21.70
CA ARG A 13 3.21 14.29 22.26
C ARG A 13 2.26 14.09 23.44
N LYS A 14 1.87 12.84 23.76
CA LYS A 14 0.80 12.52 24.73
C LYS A 14 -0.46 13.35 24.46
N SER A 15 -0.79 13.52 23.19
CA SER A 15 -1.87 14.39 22.72
C SER A 15 -3.13 13.57 22.43
N GLU A 16 -4.30 14.19 22.54
CA GLU A 16 -5.55 13.62 22.03
C GLU A 16 -5.76 13.91 20.53
N THR A 17 -4.94 14.79 19.95
CA THR A 17 -4.99 15.13 18.52
C THR A 17 -4.53 13.95 17.67
N SER A 18 -5.37 13.48 16.75
CA SER A 18 -5.04 12.39 15.85
C SER A 18 -4.32 12.85 14.57
N TRP A 19 -3.81 11.89 13.81
CA TRP A 19 -3.39 12.13 12.43
C TRP A 19 -4.57 12.61 11.56
N PRO A 20 -4.38 13.54 10.61
CA PRO A 20 -3.14 14.26 10.30
C PRO A 20 -2.90 15.52 11.14
N SER A 21 -3.87 16.00 11.93
CA SER A 21 -3.76 17.26 12.68
C SER A 21 -2.62 17.30 13.70
N ILE A 22 -2.15 16.15 14.17
CA ILE A 22 -0.99 16.05 15.07
C ILE A 22 0.29 16.65 14.45
N ILE A 23 0.38 16.72 13.10
CA ILE A 23 1.54 17.26 12.38
C ILE A 23 1.84 18.70 12.81
N ASP A 24 0.81 19.51 13.04
CA ASP A 24 0.95 20.93 13.42
C ASP A 24 1.61 21.11 14.79
N LEU A 25 1.68 20.04 15.58
CA LEU A 25 2.31 20.02 16.89
C LEU A 25 3.72 19.40 16.86
N LEU A 26 4.22 18.95 15.70
CA LEU A 26 5.55 18.32 15.59
C LEU A 26 6.64 19.37 15.26
N GLU A 27 7.75 19.26 15.97
CA GLU A 27 8.99 20.00 15.74
C GLU A 27 10.01 19.12 15.00
N GLU A 28 11.09 19.73 14.49
CA GLU A 28 12.11 19.01 13.70
C GLU A 28 12.73 17.81 14.46
N ASN A 29 13.01 17.99 15.75
CA ASN A 29 13.55 16.93 16.61
C ASN A 29 12.57 15.75 16.79
N ASP A 30 11.26 15.99 16.70
CA ASP A 30 10.27 14.93 16.83
C ASP A 30 10.37 13.94 15.69
N TYR A 31 10.63 14.39 14.45
CA TYR A 31 10.77 13.48 13.30
C TYR A 31 11.95 12.51 13.47
N VAL A 32 13.06 12.99 14.04
CA VAL A 32 14.20 12.12 14.38
C VAL A 32 13.80 11.08 15.42
N GLN A 33 13.08 11.50 16.47
CA GLN A 33 12.62 10.60 17.51
C GLN A 33 11.60 9.57 16.98
N LEU A 34 10.63 9.99 16.18
CA LEU A 34 9.65 9.12 15.53
C LEU A 34 10.32 8.06 14.64
N GLY A 35 11.35 8.45 13.88
CA GLY A 35 12.16 7.51 13.10
C GLY A 35 12.85 6.46 13.97
N ASN A 36 13.47 6.88 15.08
CA ASN A 36 14.12 5.97 16.03
C ASN A 36 13.11 5.03 16.72
N ASP A 37 11.97 5.54 17.16
CA ASP A 37 10.92 4.75 17.82
C ASP A 37 10.33 3.72 16.85
N TYR A 38 10.13 4.09 15.59
CA TYR A 38 9.73 3.16 14.54
C TYR A 38 10.77 2.07 14.31
N LEU A 39 12.06 2.41 14.18
CA LEU A 39 13.14 1.42 14.03
C LEU A 39 13.23 0.49 15.25
N ASN A 40 13.06 1.01 16.47
CA ASN A 40 13.02 0.20 17.69
C ASN A 40 11.84 -0.78 17.68
N ALA A 41 10.68 -0.40 17.13
CA ALA A 41 9.56 -1.33 16.94
C ALA A 41 9.88 -2.41 15.89
N VAL A 42 10.52 -2.03 14.77
CA VAL A 42 10.99 -2.98 13.74
C VAL A 42 11.96 -4.00 14.34
N PHE A 43 13.00 -3.55 15.06
CA PHE A 43 14.01 -4.44 15.63
C PHE A 43 13.47 -5.36 16.73
N ARG A 44 12.42 -4.94 17.46
CA ARG A 44 11.73 -5.83 18.41
C ARG A 44 11.04 -7.02 17.72
N ILE A 45 10.48 -6.81 16.54
CA ILE A 45 9.77 -7.86 15.79
C ILE A 45 10.72 -8.64 14.89
N SER A 46 11.78 -8.01 14.41
CA SER A 46 12.74 -8.57 13.46
C SER A 46 14.17 -8.23 13.86
N PRO A 47 14.69 -8.83 14.96
CA PRO A 47 16.00 -8.49 15.53
C PRO A 47 17.18 -8.78 14.60
N ASN A 48 16.97 -9.63 13.58
CA ASN A 48 17.99 -10.03 12.61
C ASN A 48 17.99 -9.19 11.32
N VAL A 49 17.22 -8.09 11.25
CA VAL A 49 17.27 -7.16 10.10
C VAL A 49 18.67 -6.54 10.02
N LYS A 50 19.35 -6.73 8.88
CA LYS A 50 20.75 -6.32 8.72
C LYS A 50 20.95 -4.95 8.07
N LYS A 51 20.27 -4.66 6.95
CA LYS A 51 20.54 -3.46 6.13
C LYS A 51 19.33 -2.83 5.46
N LYS A 52 18.38 -3.65 5.02
CA LYS A 52 17.13 -3.23 4.37
C LYS A 52 15.98 -4.04 4.98
N PHE A 53 14.81 -3.42 5.12
CA PHE A 53 13.58 -4.09 5.51
C PHE A 53 12.43 -3.52 4.68
N THR A 54 11.32 -4.24 4.66
CA THR A 54 10.07 -3.77 4.07
C THR A 54 8.99 -3.74 5.15
N ASP A 55 8.17 -2.68 5.13
CA ASP A 55 6.88 -2.70 5.82
C ASP A 55 5.77 -2.59 4.78
N LYS A 56 4.82 -3.52 4.87
CA LYS A 56 3.68 -3.61 3.96
C LYS A 56 2.42 -3.52 4.80
N MET A 57 1.84 -2.34 4.84
CA MET A 57 0.54 -2.08 5.45
C MET A 57 -0.30 -1.29 4.45
N PRO A 58 -1.49 -1.78 4.04
CA PRO A 58 -2.32 -1.08 3.06
C PRO A 58 -2.63 0.37 3.42
N TYR A 59 -2.71 0.70 4.72
CA TYR A 59 -2.98 2.06 5.21
C TYR A 59 -1.78 3.03 5.16
N ASN A 60 -0.59 2.58 4.79
CA ASN A 60 0.60 3.43 4.74
C ASN A 60 0.47 4.61 3.75
N PHE A 61 -0.49 4.56 2.79
CA PHE A 61 -0.78 5.69 1.90
C PHE A 61 -1.17 6.98 2.65
N LEU A 62 -1.76 6.85 3.85
CA LEU A 62 -2.12 7.99 4.70
C LEU A 62 -0.90 8.68 5.32
N PHE A 63 0.23 7.97 5.39
CA PHE A 63 1.43 8.38 6.12
C PHE A 63 2.64 8.58 5.21
N VAL A 64 2.46 8.64 3.88
CA VAL A 64 3.57 8.82 2.92
C VAL A 64 4.43 10.02 3.30
N GLY A 65 3.83 11.17 3.59
CA GLY A 65 4.56 12.36 4.05
C GLY A 65 5.39 12.10 5.31
N LEU A 66 4.81 11.48 6.34
CA LEU A 66 5.54 11.14 7.58
C LEU A 66 6.70 10.18 7.32
N ILE A 67 6.45 9.10 6.57
CA ILE A 67 7.45 8.09 6.22
C ILE A 67 8.64 8.76 5.54
N ARG A 68 8.38 9.70 4.62
CA ARG A 68 9.42 10.48 3.92
C ARG A 68 10.18 11.42 4.85
N SER A 69 9.51 12.04 5.81
CA SER A 69 10.16 12.93 6.79
C SER A 69 11.07 12.15 7.74
N ILE A 70 10.62 11.00 8.26
CA ILE A 70 11.41 10.21 9.23
C ILE A 70 12.43 9.29 8.54
N PHE A 71 12.19 8.90 7.28
CA PHE A 71 13.10 8.10 6.46
C PHE A 71 13.31 8.73 5.07
N PRO A 72 14.18 9.76 4.94
CA PRO A 72 14.38 10.48 3.68
C PRO A 72 14.93 9.64 2.51
N LYS A 73 15.38 8.41 2.75
CA LYS A 73 15.82 7.44 1.72
C LYS A 73 14.84 6.30 1.47
N SER A 74 13.66 6.32 2.09
CA SER A 74 12.64 5.28 1.90
C SER A 74 12.17 5.22 0.45
N LYS A 75 12.00 4.00 -0.05
CA LYS A 75 11.37 3.73 -1.35
C LYS A 75 9.92 3.34 -1.11
N ILE A 76 8.98 3.90 -1.87
CA ILE A 76 7.54 3.63 -1.73
C ILE A 76 7.07 2.91 -2.99
N ILE A 77 6.56 1.70 -2.84
CA ILE A 77 5.92 0.97 -3.93
C ILE A 77 4.40 1.04 -3.72
N HIS A 78 3.70 1.62 -4.67
CA HIS A 78 2.25 1.69 -4.68
C HIS A 78 1.70 0.72 -5.73
N ILE A 79 1.08 -0.37 -5.25
CA ILE A 79 0.38 -1.30 -6.13
C ILE A 79 -1.00 -0.75 -6.47
N GLN A 80 -1.26 -0.54 -7.75
CA GLN A 80 -2.56 -0.15 -8.28
C GLN A 80 -3.21 -1.35 -8.95
N ARG A 81 -4.52 -1.46 -8.84
CA ARG A 81 -5.32 -2.51 -9.48
C ARG A 81 -6.54 -1.83 -10.09
N ASP A 82 -7.17 -2.45 -11.09
CA ASP A 82 -8.48 -2.00 -11.54
C ASP A 82 -9.42 -1.82 -10.35
N SER A 83 -9.93 -0.60 -10.19
CA SER A 83 -10.73 -0.24 -9.02
C SER A 83 -11.99 -1.08 -8.89
N ARG A 84 -12.56 -1.57 -10.01
CA ARG A 84 -13.76 -2.42 -10.02
C ARG A 84 -13.45 -3.80 -9.45
N ASP A 85 -12.34 -4.40 -9.86
CA ASP A 85 -11.87 -5.69 -9.32
C ASP A 85 -11.41 -5.57 -7.86
N ASN A 86 -10.73 -4.48 -7.52
CA ASN A 86 -10.26 -4.26 -6.15
C ASN A 86 -11.44 -4.09 -5.19
N CYS A 87 -12.38 -3.22 -5.54
CA CYS A 87 -13.60 -3.01 -4.78
C CYS A 87 -14.42 -4.30 -4.68
N LEU A 88 -14.67 -5.02 -5.78
CA LEU A 88 -15.35 -6.32 -5.71
C LEU A 88 -14.67 -7.28 -4.73
N SER A 89 -13.33 -7.36 -4.78
CA SER A 89 -12.55 -8.20 -3.88
C SER A 89 -12.74 -7.81 -2.42
N ILE A 90 -12.70 -6.52 -2.08
CA ILE A 90 -12.91 -6.04 -0.71
C ILE A 90 -14.33 -6.34 -0.23
N PHE A 91 -15.33 -6.08 -1.08
CA PHE A 91 -16.74 -6.31 -0.76
C PHE A 91 -17.01 -7.80 -0.47
N MET A 92 -16.41 -8.71 -1.25
CA MET A 92 -16.55 -10.15 -1.05
C MET A 92 -15.85 -10.69 0.20
N LEU A 93 -14.80 -10.03 0.69
CA LEU A 93 -14.08 -10.44 1.90
C LEU A 93 -14.90 -10.24 3.18
N LYS A 94 -15.97 -9.43 3.13
CA LYS A 94 -16.84 -9.11 4.28
C LYS A 94 -16.02 -8.71 5.51
N LEU A 95 -15.11 -7.76 5.33
CA LEU A 95 -14.27 -7.26 6.41
C LEU A 95 -15.14 -6.64 7.51
N PHE A 96 -14.72 -6.80 8.77
CA PHE A 96 -15.40 -6.26 9.95
C PHE A 96 -14.50 -5.26 10.69
N GLY A 97 -15.06 -4.55 11.68
CA GLY A 97 -14.31 -3.66 12.55
C GLY A 97 -14.03 -2.29 11.93
N SER A 98 -12.75 -1.92 11.82
CA SER A 98 -12.33 -0.60 11.32
C SER A 98 -12.56 -0.40 9.81
N HIS A 99 -12.89 -1.47 9.07
CA HIS A 99 -13.13 -1.45 7.62
C HIS A 99 -14.56 -1.01 7.24
N LYS A 100 -15.08 0.04 7.87
CA LYS A 100 -16.48 0.50 7.66
C LYS A 100 -16.82 0.80 6.20
N TYR A 101 -15.81 1.22 5.43
CA TYR A 101 -15.91 1.48 3.99
C TYR A 101 -16.25 0.22 3.15
N ALA A 102 -16.08 -0.99 3.69
CA ALA A 102 -16.23 -2.24 2.94
C ALA A 102 -17.68 -2.77 2.86
N HIS A 103 -18.64 -2.11 3.53
CA HIS A 103 -19.99 -2.64 3.70
C HIS A 103 -21.00 -2.23 2.64
N THR A 104 -20.76 -1.12 1.93
CA THR A 104 -21.62 -0.68 0.82
C THR A 104 -20.75 -0.41 -0.40
N LEU A 105 -21.29 -0.68 -1.60
CA LEU A 105 -20.59 -0.39 -2.85
C LEU A 105 -20.26 1.12 -2.99
N LYS A 106 -21.15 1.99 -2.51
CA LYS A 106 -20.97 3.43 -2.58
C LYS A 106 -19.83 3.92 -1.68
N ASP A 107 -19.79 3.48 -0.42
CA ASP A 107 -18.72 3.89 0.50
C ASP A 107 -17.37 3.33 0.05
N LEU A 108 -17.38 2.15 -0.56
CA LEU A 108 -16.21 1.52 -1.12
C LEU A 108 -15.63 2.31 -2.31
N ALA A 109 -16.48 2.74 -3.25
CA ALA A 109 -16.06 3.62 -4.35
C ALA A 109 -15.48 4.94 -3.83
N LYS A 110 -16.17 5.59 -2.89
CA LYS A 110 -15.69 6.84 -2.28
C LYS A 110 -14.34 6.68 -1.59
N TYR A 111 -14.19 5.60 -0.83
CA TYR A 111 -12.93 5.31 -0.15
C TYR A 111 -11.80 5.03 -1.14
N TYR A 112 -12.07 4.30 -2.23
CA TYR A 112 -11.11 4.07 -3.29
C TYR A 112 -10.69 5.38 -3.96
N ASN A 113 -11.65 6.22 -4.36
CA ASN A 113 -11.37 7.52 -4.98
C ASN A 113 -10.52 8.41 -4.06
N MET A 114 -10.86 8.48 -2.76
CA MET A 114 -10.08 9.21 -1.77
C MET A 114 -8.64 8.69 -1.67
N GLN A 115 -8.45 7.37 -1.62
CA GLN A 115 -7.12 6.77 -1.57
C GLN A 115 -6.31 7.11 -2.83
N PHE A 116 -6.94 7.05 -4.01
CA PHE A 116 -6.33 7.39 -5.28
C PHE A 116 -5.94 8.87 -5.36
N GLU A 117 -6.81 9.78 -4.89
CA GLU A 117 -6.55 11.21 -4.80
C GLU A 117 -5.38 11.54 -3.87
N ILE A 118 -5.31 10.89 -2.70
CA ILE A 118 -4.18 11.05 -1.77
C ILE A 118 -2.86 10.60 -2.42
N MET A 119 -2.86 9.47 -3.13
CA MET A 119 -1.66 9.02 -3.83
C MET A 119 -1.28 9.93 -5.00
N ASN A 120 -2.25 10.50 -5.71
CA ASN A 120 -1.98 11.51 -6.74
C ASN A 120 -1.40 12.80 -6.16
N PHE A 121 -1.91 13.23 -5.00
CA PHE A 121 -1.33 14.36 -4.26
C PHE A 121 0.15 14.11 -3.95
N TRP A 122 0.49 12.94 -3.39
CA TRP A 122 1.88 12.61 -3.08
C TRP A 122 2.75 12.46 -4.33
N ASN A 123 2.22 11.86 -5.39
CA ASN A 123 2.93 11.75 -6.66
C ASN A 123 3.27 13.14 -7.23
N ASN A 124 2.33 14.08 -7.19
CA ASN A 124 2.57 15.46 -7.61
C ASN A 124 3.57 16.17 -6.70
N GLN A 125 3.46 16.01 -5.38
CA GLN A 125 4.35 16.63 -4.40
C GLN A 125 5.81 16.21 -4.57
N TYR A 126 6.06 14.97 -4.99
CA TYR A 126 7.41 14.44 -5.19
C TYR A 126 7.86 14.37 -6.65
N LYS A 127 7.06 14.87 -7.59
CA LYS A 127 7.34 14.78 -9.03
C LYS A 127 8.68 15.41 -9.42
N ASP A 128 9.03 16.53 -8.80
CA ASP A 128 10.26 17.28 -9.06
C ASP A 128 11.42 16.92 -8.11
N SER A 129 11.23 15.88 -7.28
CA SER A 129 12.29 15.43 -6.38
C SER A 129 13.41 14.73 -7.16
N ILE A 130 14.67 14.96 -6.76
CA ILE A 130 15.87 14.38 -7.40
C ILE A 130 15.84 12.84 -7.37
N GLN A 131 15.08 12.25 -6.45
CA GLN A 131 14.95 10.81 -6.28
C GLN A 131 13.51 10.37 -6.54
N GLU A 132 13.31 9.41 -7.45
CA GLU A 132 12.01 8.76 -7.65
C GLU A 132 11.48 8.24 -6.31
N THR A 133 10.46 8.91 -5.78
CA THR A 133 9.98 8.68 -4.41
C THR A 133 8.91 7.60 -4.35
N ILE A 134 8.08 7.48 -5.40
CA ILE A 134 6.97 6.53 -5.46
C ILE A 134 7.05 5.79 -6.80
N LEU A 135 7.18 4.46 -6.74
CA LEU A 135 6.99 3.59 -7.90
C LEU A 135 5.54 3.10 -7.92
N HIS A 136 4.85 3.41 -9.01
CA HIS A 136 3.52 2.91 -9.30
C HIS A 136 3.62 1.59 -10.06
N VAL A 137 3.07 0.51 -9.52
CA VAL A 137 3.05 -0.81 -10.17
C VAL A 137 1.61 -1.24 -10.39
N GLN A 138 1.23 -1.40 -11.64
CA GLN A 138 -0.07 -1.94 -12.00
C GLN A 138 -0.10 -3.47 -11.78
N TYR A 139 -1.08 -3.94 -11.02
CA TYR A 139 -1.25 -5.34 -10.64
C TYR A 139 -1.44 -6.23 -11.87
N GLU A 140 -2.25 -5.81 -12.82
CA GLU A 140 -2.55 -6.55 -14.03
C GLU A 140 -1.29 -6.76 -14.89
N ASP A 141 -0.43 -5.74 -14.99
CA ASP A 141 0.86 -5.86 -15.67
C ASP A 141 1.82 -6.78 -14.92
N LEU A 142 1.85 -6.70 -13.58
CA LEU A 142 2.66 -7.60 -12.74
C LEU A 142 2.22 -9.06 -12.89
N VAL A 143 0.92 -9.32 -13.03
CA VAL A 143 0.40 -10.67 -13.28
C VAL A 143 0.73 -11.14 -14.69
N ARG A 144 0.68 -10.25 -15.68
CA ARG A 144 0.93 -10.55 -17.09
C ARG A 144 2.42 -10.79 -17.38
N ASP A 145 3.30 -10.01 -16.76
CA ASP A 145 4.75 -10.08 -16.95
C ASP A 145 5.49 -9.97 -15.61
N PRO A 146 5.43 -11.02 -14.79
CA PRO A 146 6.00 -11.00 -13.45
C PRO A 146 7.52 -10.84 -13.44
N VAL A 147 8.21 -11.37 -14.46
CA VAL A 147 9.67 -11.29 -14.57
C VAL A 147 10.09 -9.83 -14.76
N ASN A 148 9.56 -9.15 -15.77
CA ASN A 148 10.00 -7.78 -16.06
C ASN A 148 9.53 -6.79 -15.00
N LYS A 149 8.30 -6.96 -14.47
CA LYS A 149 7.82 -6.11 -13.37
C LYS A 149 8.58 -6.33 -12.06
N THR A 150 9.01 -7.55 -11.77
CA THR A 150 9.91 -7.79 -10.62
C THR A 150 11.26 -7.12 -10.84
N LYS A 151 11.85 -7.19 -12.04
CA LYS A 151 13.10 -6.49 -12.36
C LYS A 151 12.98 -4.97 -12.20
N GLU A 152 11.87 -4.39 -12.65
CA GLU A 152 11.56 -2.97 -12.49
C GLU A 152 11.53 -2.56 -11.01
N ILE A 153 10.80 -3.32 -10.18
CA ILE A 153 10.73 -3.11 -8.73
C ILE A 153 12.12 -3.22 -8.09
N PHE A 154 12.90 -4.24 -8.44
CA PHE A 154 14.24 -4.44 -7.88
C PHE A 154 15.19 -3.32 -8.26
N LYS A 155 15.17 -2.87 -9.52
CA LYS A 155 15.94 -1.71 -9.98
C LYS A 155 15.57 -0.46 -9.19
N TYR A 156 14.29 -0.18 -9.02
CA TYR A 156 13.80 0.96 -8.23
C TYR A 156 14.27 0.91 -6.76
N CYS A 157 14.27 -0.29 -6.17
CA CYS A 157 14.74 -0.55 -4.81
C CYS A 157 16.27 -0.61 -4.66
N GLU A 158 17.01 -0.45 -5.76
CA GLU A 158 18.46 -0.59 -5.82
C GLU A 158 18.90 -1.96 -5.24
N LEU A 159 18.25 -3.02 -5.73
CA LEU A 159 18.49 -4.42 -5.37
C LEU A 159 18.93 -5.22 -6.59
N ASP A 160 19.82 -6.17 -6.37
CA ASP A 160 20.24 -7.12 -7.40
C ASP A 160 19.13 -8.15 -7.64
N TYR A 161 18.67 -8.23 -8.88
CA TYR A 161 17.72 -9.25 -9.31
C TYR A 161 18.44 -10.59 -9.52
N GLN A 162 17.83 -11.66 -9.02
CA GLN A 162 18.22 -13.04 -9.27
C GLN A 162 17.04 -13.80 -9.87
N GLU A 163 17.34 -14.72 -10.78
CA GLU A 163 16.31 -15.61 -11.34
C GLU A 163 15.60 -16.38 -10.24
N GLY A 164 14.26 -16.40 -10.29
CA GLY A 164 13.42 -16.96 -9.23
C GLY A 164 12.93 -15.94 -8.20
N ASN A 165 13.40 -14.67 -8.21
CA ASN A 165 12.81 -13.63 -7.35
C ASN A 165 11.35 -13.33 -7.68
N GLU A 166 10.92 -13.53 -8.93
CA GLU A 166 9.53 -13.44 -9.36
C GLU A 166 8.65 -14.60 -8.84
N ARG A 167 9.28 -15.70 -8.38
CA ARG A 167 8.62 -16.91 -7.89
C ARG A 167 8.30 -16.81 -6.40
N PHE A 168 7.50 -15.81 -6.04
CA PHE A 168 7.06 -15.62 -4.65
C PHE A 168 6.23 -16.79 -4.12
N ASP A 169 5.60 -17.58 -5.01
CA ASP A 169 4.85 -18.80 -4.70
C ASP A 169 5.72 -19.85 -4.00
N LEU A 170 7.04 -19.82 -4.21
CA LEU A 170 8.00 -20.72 -3.58
C LEU A 170 8.50 -20.21 -2.22
N ASN A 171 8.11 -19.00 -1.81
CA ASN A 171 8.57 -18.41 -0.56
C ASN A 171 7.92 -19.11 0.64
N LYS A 172 8.76 -19.61 1.55
CA LYS A 172 8.33 -20.33 2.76
C LYS A 172 7.98 -19.44 3.94
N ASN A 173 8.16 -18.12 3.81
CA ASN A 173 7.88 -17.18 4.88
C ASN A 173 6.39 -17.21 5.28
N ASN A 174 6.14 -16.88 6.55
CA ASN A 174 4.79 -16.82 7.08
C ASN A 174 4.08 -15.57 6.54
N VAL A 175 3.05 -15.75 5.73
CA VAL A 175 2.16 -14.67 5.28
C VAL A 175 0.97 -14.66 6.24
N ARG A 176 0.61 -13.51 6.78
CA ARG A 176 -0.52 -13.31 7.71
C ARG A 176 -1.44 -12.23 7.16
N THR A 177 -2.13 -12.51 6.05
CA THR A 177 -3.07 -11.62 5.38
C THR A 177 -4.36 -12.35 5.01
N ALA A 178 -5.45 -11.60 4.79
CA ALA A 178 -6.71 -12.15 4.29
C ALA A 178 -6.56 -12.86 2.91
N SER A 179 -5.49 -12.52 2.17
CA SER A 179 -5.12 -13.12 0.88
C SER A 179 -4.13 -14.28 0.99
N ASN A 180 -3.88 -14.83 2.18
CA ASN A 180 -2.85 -15.84 2.44
C ASN A 180 -2.87 -17.03 1.47
N HIS A 181 -4.05 -17.57 1.16
CA HIS A 181 -4.17 -18.70 0.24
C HIS A 181 -3.76 -18.31 -1.18
N GLN A 182 -4.13 -17.11 -1.64
CA GLN A 182 -3.80 -16.61 -2.98
C GLN A 182 -2.31 -16.33 -3.16
N VAL A 183 -1.62 -15.85 -2.11
CA VAL A 183 -0.18 -15.55 -2.17
C VAL A 183 0.68 -16.82 -2.32
N ARG A 184 0.14 -17.99 -1.95
CA ARG A 184 0.84 -19.28 -2.08
C ARG A 184 0.57 -19.99 -3.41
N GLU A 185 -0.33 -19.45 -4.22
CA GLU A 185 -0.57 -19.95 -5.57
C GLU A 185 0.38 -19.30 -6.56
N LYS A 186 0.61 -19.97 -7.69
CA LYS A 186 1.25 -19.32 -8.83
C LYS A 186 0.42 -18.10 -9.23
N ILE A 187 1.13 -17.05 -9.65
CA ILE A 187 0.52 -15.87 -10.28
C ILE A 187 -0.46 -16.35 -11.35
N ASN A 188 -1.72 -15.93 -11.20
CA ASN A 188 -2.77 -16.26 -12.13
C ASN A 188 -3.67 -15.05 -12.36
N SER A 189 -4.31 -15.01 -13.52
CA SER A 189 -5.15 -13.91 -13.97
C SER A 189 -6.62 -14.07 -13.57
N SER A 190 -6.97 -15.04 -12.72
CA SER A 190 -8.37 -15.33 -12.36
C SER A 190 -9.08 -14.17 -11.65
N SER A 191 -8.30 -13.28 -11.05
CA SER A 191 -8.78 -12.10 -10.33
C SER A 191 -8.92 -10.87 -11.23
N ILE A 192 -8.41 -10.91 -12.48
CA ILE A 192 -8.44 -9.81 -13.44
C ILE A 192 -9.73 -9.89 -14.26
N ASN A 193 -10.42 -8.76 -14.41
CA ASN A 193 -11.73 -8.64 -15.06
C ASN A 193 -12.83 -9.47 -14.40
N ARG A 194 -12.66 -9.91 -13.15
CA ARG A 194 -13.67 -10.68 -12.41
C ARG A 194 -14.93 -9.85 -12.18
N TRP A 195 -14.79 -8.53 -12.06
CA TRP A 195 -15.90 -7.58 -11.95
C TRP A 195 -16.94 -7.71 -13.08
N LYS A 196 -16.53 -8.13 -14.28
CA LYS A 196 -17.45 -8.31 -15.42
C LYS A 196 -18.54 -9.35 -15.15
N ASN A 197 -18.24 -10.36 -14.34
CA ASN A 197 -19.23 -11.38 -13.94
C ASN A 197 -20.33 -10.82 -13.02
N TYR A 198 -20.12 -9.62 -12.47
CA TYR A 198 -21.02 -8.94 -11.53
C TYR A 198 -21.34 -7.53 -12.01
N GLU A 199 -21.16 -7.23 -13.30
CA GLU A 199 -21.28 -5.88 -13.85
C GLU A 199 -22.68 -5.29 -13.58
N SER A 200 -23.72 -6.12 -13.65
CA SER A 200 -25.09 -5.72 -13.33
C SER A 200 -25.29 -5.28 -11.88
N GLU A 201 -24.64 -5.96 -10.94
CA GLU A 201 -24.72 -5.72 -9.49
C GLU A 201 -23.80 -4.59 -9.07
N LEU A 202 -22.73 -4.32 -9.83
CA LEU A 202 -21.74 -3.30 -9.55
C LEU A 202 -22.06 -1.93 -10.16
N LYS A 203 -23.24 -1.73 -10.75
CA LYS A 203 -23.62 -0.45 -11.39
C LYS A 203 -23.37 0.77 -10.49
N ASP A 204 -23.83 0.74 -9.24
CA ASP A 204 -23.66 1.85 -8.31
C ASP A 204 -22.20 2.09 -7.95
N LEU A 205 -21.40 1.02 -7.86
CA LEU A 205 -19.95 1.12 -7.66
C LEU A 205 -19.30 1.81 -8.86
N ILE A 206 -19.59 1.33 -10.07
CA ILE A 206 -18.96 1.80 -11.31
C ILE A 206 -19.33 3.26 -11.60
N LEU A 207 -20.56 3.67 -11.31
CA LEU A 207 -21.01 5.06 -11.47
C LEU A 207 -20.30 6.03 -10.52
N GLU A 208 -19.95 5.59 -9.30
CA GLU A 208 -19.29 6.44 -8.30
C GLU A 208 -17.75 6.43 -8.45
N LEU A 209 -17.15 5.37 -9.01
CA LEU A 209 -15.70 5.30 -9.24
C LEU A 209 -15.23 6.29 -10.32
N ASN A 210 -14.10 6.94 -10.08
CA ASN A 210 -13.50 7.82 -11.08
C ASN A 210 -12.95 6.99 -12.25
N ASN A 211 -13.26 7.36 -13.50
CA ASN A 211 -12.85 6.60 -14.69
C ASN A 211 -11.33 6.40 -14.84
N ASN A 212 -10.52 7.32 -14.31
CA ASN A 212 -9.06 7.23 -14.31
C ASN A 212 -8.51 6.17 -13.32
N THR A 213 -9.38 5.53 -12.54
CA THR A 213 -9.04 4.40 -11.66
C THR A 213 -9.25 3.04 -12.34
N PHE A 214 -9.84 3.01 -13.53
CA PHE A 214 -10.03 1.79 -14.31
C PHE A 214 -8.76 1.44 -15.05
N TYR A 215 -8.40 0.16 -15.03
CA TYR A 215 -7.33 -0.35 -15.85
C TYR A 215 -7.75 -0.33 -17.33
N GLN A 216 -6.87 0.18 -18.20
CA GLN A 216 -7.18 0.46 -19.60
C GLN A 216 -6.64 -0.60 -20.59
N GLY A 217 -5.82 -1.57 -20.16
CA GLY A 217 -5.27 -2.57 -21.09
C GLY A 217 -4.17 -3.45 -20.55
#